data_AF-A0A1Q5R593-F1
#
_entry.id   AF-A0A1Q5R593-F1
#
_cell.length_a   1.000
_cell.length_b   1.000
_cell.length_c   1.000
_cell.angle_alpha   90.00
_cell.angle_beta   90.00
_cell.angle_gamma   90.00
#
_symmetry.space_group_name_H-M   'P 1'
#
loop_
_entity.id
_entity.type
_entity.pdbx_description
1 polymer ?
#
loop_
_entity_poly.entity_id
_entity_poly.type
_entity_poly.pdbx_seq_one_letter_code
_entity_poly.pdbx_strand_id
1 'polypeptide(L)'
;MIKNFLQELRTQRWDDHRFYHHSRINQSLHFVSALSFLFAYVMLFFDPVVSALVGWLVSMTSRQAGHFFFEPKGYDHVNQATHEHKEDIKVGYNLQRKVVLMAIWALSPMVLYFDPTLFGLFKPWVTMGDFTRQVAKIWLAVGVGGLLFRTIHLFFIRDVETGLVWMTKIVTDPFHDLKLYHKAPLFLMKGELIDPGLEKHVKHA
;
A
#
# COMPACT_ATOMS: atom_id res chain seq x y z
N MET A 1 21.37 17.04 2.52
CA MET A 1 20.56 16.42 1.44
C MET A 1 20.42 14.91 1.65
N ILE A 2 21.36 14.03 1.27
CA ILE A 2 21.18 12.56 1.41
C ILE A 2 20.96 12.08 2.87
N LYS A 3 21.66 12.67 3.84
CA LYS A 3 21.46 12.34 5.27
C LYS A 3 20.03 12.66 5.75
N ASN A 4 19.44 13.74 5.24
CA ASN A 4 18.07 14.15 5.57
C ASN A 4 17.07 13.20 4.90
N PHE A 5 17.27 12.89 3.62
CA PHE A 5 16.45 11.93 2.87
C PHE A 5 16.33 10.56 3.56
N LEU A 6 17.47 9.94 3.93
CA LEU A 6 17.47 8.64 4.58
C LEU A 6 16.87 8.69 5.99
N GLN A 7 17.05 9.80 6.69
CA GLN A 7 16.44 10.02 8.00
C GLN A 7 14.92 10.14 7.87
N GLU A 8 14.44 10.94 6.93
CA GLU A 8 13.00 11.09 6.67
C GLU A 8 12.38 9.77 6.22
N LEU A 9 13.04 9.00 5.35
CA LEU A 9 12.59 7.67 4.96
C LEU A 9 12.45 6.72 6.16
N ARG A 10 13.42 6.76 7.09
CA ARG A 10 13.34 5.98 8.34
C ARG A 10 12.19 6.45 9.21
N THR A 11 12.01 7.77 9.38
CA THR A 11 10.91 8.34 10.15
C THR A 11 9.56 7.95 9.57
N GLN A 12 9.35 8.11 8.26
CA GLN A 12 8.07 7.76 7.62
C GLN A 12 7.75 6.27 7.75
N ARG A 13 8.74 5.37 7.70
CA ARG A 13 8.55 3.93 7.92
C ARG A 13 8.25 3.59 9.36
N TRP A 14 8.98 4.24 10.26
CA TRP A 14 8.76 4.08 11.68
C TRP A 14 7.38 4.54 12.10
N ASP A 15 6.96 5.72 11.62
CA ASP A 15 5.62 6.25 11.81
C ASP A 15 4.57 5.28 11.27
N ASP A 16 4.77 4.72 10.07
CA ASP A 16 3.84 3.74 9.52
C ASP A 16 3.73 2.50 10.41
N HIS A 17 4.84 1.98 10.93
CA HIS A 17 4.85 0.85 11.86
C HIS A 17 4.17 1.17 13.19
N ARG A 18 4.66 2.20 13.91
CA ARG A 18 4.21 2.49 15.28
C ARG A 18 2.76 2.94 15.36
N PHE A 19 2.23 3.57 14.31
CA PHE A 19 0.87 4.12 14.33
C PHE A 19 -0.19 3.23 13.68
N TYR A 20 0.21 2.31 12.78
CA TYR A 20 -0.71 1.60 11.90
C TYR A 20 -0.45 0.09 11.76
N HIS A 21 0.46 -0.49 12.54
CA HIS A 21 0.76 -1.93 12.49
C HIS A 21 0.83 -2.56 13.89
N HIS A 22 -0.22 -2.35 14.69
CA HIS A 22 -0.32 -2.88 16.05
C HIS A 22 -0.72 -4.35 16.05
N SER A 23 -1.62 -4.72 15.13
CA SER A 23 -2.20 -6.06 15.07
C SER A 23 -1.28 -7.04 14.35
N ARG A 24 -1.04 -8.20 14.97
CA ARG A 24 -0.31 -9.31 14.31
C ARG A 24 -1.06 -9.88 13.12
N ILE A 25 -2.38 -9.74 13.06
CA ILE A 25 -3.17 -10.07 11.86
C ILE A 25 -2.80 -9.10 10.74
N ASN A 26 -2.81 -7.79 11.01
CA ASN A 26 -2.41 -6.79 10.03
C ASN A 26 -0.95 -6.99 9.57
N GLN A 27 -0.02 -7.19 10.51
CA GLN A 27 1.38 -7.46 10.18
C GLN A 27 1.54 -8.73 9.32
N SER A 28 0.78 -9.80 9.59
CA SER A 28 0.79 -11.02 8.78
C SER A 28 0.23 -10.78 7.37
N LEU A 29 -0.82 -9.98 7.24
CA LEU A 29 -1.37 -9.57 5.94
C LEU A 29 -0.37 -8.71 5.17
N HIS A 30 0.37 -7.83 5.84
CA HIS A 30 1.47 -7.08 5.23
C HIS A 30 2.61 -8.00 4.77
N PHE A 31 2.90 -9.07 5.50
CA PHE A 31 3.88 -10.05 5.06
C PHE A 31 3.45 -10.78 3.76
N VAL A 32 2.19 -11.24 3.69
CA VAL A 32 1.62 -11.84 2.46
C VAL A 32 1.59 -10.83 1.32
N SER A 33 1.20 -9.59 1.61
CA SER A 33 1.20 -8.48 0.67
C SER A 33 2.61 -8.26 0.10
N ALA A 34 3.61 -8.18 0.97
CA ALA A 34 4.99 -7.94 0.60
C ALA A 34 5.54 -9.01 -0.34
N LEU A 35 5.37 -10.29 -0.02
CA LEU A 35 5.76 -11.40 -0.90
C LEU A 35 5.08 -11.30 -2.27
N SER A 36 3.79 -10.96 -2.27
CA SER A 36 3.00 -10.84 -3.50
C SER A 36 3.44 -9.63 -4.35
N PHE A 37 3.82 -8.52 -3.73
CA PHE A 37 4.39 -7.37 -4.45
C PHE A 37 5.75 -7.70 -5.07
N LEU A 38 6.62 -8.40 -4.33
CA LEU A 38 7.93 -8.80 -4.86
C LEU A 38 7.78 -9.77 -6.04
N PHE A 39 6.85 -10.71 -5.95
CA PHE A 39 6.47 -11.55 -7.09
C PHE A 39 5.95 -10.70 -8.25
N ALA A 40 5.04 -9.76 -8.00
CA ALA A 40 4.52 -8.86 -9.03
C ALA A 40 5.62 -8.01 -9.69
N TYR A 41 6.64 -7.58 -8.94
CA TYR A 41 7.79 -6.85 -9.48
C TYR A 41 8.58 -7.71 -10.47
N VAL A 42 8.82 -8.97 -10.15
CA VAL A 42 9.46 -9.91 -11.09
C VAL A 42 8.57 -10.13 -12.31
N MET A 43 7.27 -10.38 -12.10
CA MET A 43 6.33 -10.61 -13.20
C MET A 43 6.18 -9.43 -14.14
N LEU A 44 6.45 -8.19 -13.71
CA LEU A 44 6.38 -7.04 -14.59
C LEU A 44 7.29 -7.19 -15.82
N PHE A 45 8.39 -7.95 -15.70
CA PHE A 45 9.33 -8.22 -16.80
C PHE A 45 8.93 -9.40 -17.69
N PHE A 46 8.05 -10.29 -17.21
CA PHE A 46 7.68 -11.53 -17.91
C PHE A 46 6.24 -11.52 -18.41
N ASP A 47 5.31 -11.14 -17.54
CA ASP A 47 3.89 -10.98 -17.85
C ASP A 47 3.29 -9.83 -17.00
N PRO A 48 3.20 -8.62 -17.58
CA PRO A 48 2.60 -7.46 -16.93
C PRO A 48 1.13 -7.68 -16.51
N VAL A 49 0.40 -8.59 -17.19
CA VAL A 49 -0.99 -8.90 -16.81
C VAL A 49 -1.00 -9.62 -15.47
N VAL A 50 -0.19 -10.66 -15.31
CA VAL A 50 -0.06 -11.38 -14.03
C VAL A 50 0.46 -10.45 -12.94
N SER A 51 1.43 -9.59 -13.26
CA SER A 51 1.94 -8.57 -12.33
C SER A 51 0.81 -7.68 -11.78
N ALA A 52 -0.04 -7.14 -12.66
CA ALA A 52 -1.16 -6.29 -12.27
C ALA A 52 -2.18 -7.04 -11.41
N LEU A 53 -2.55 -8.25 -11.83
CA LEU A 53 -3.54 -9.06 -11.13
C LEU A 53 -3.08 -9.41 -9.72
N VAL A 54 -1.84 -9.90 -9.57
CA VAL A 54 -1.30 -10.23 -8.23
C VAL A 54 -1.10 -8.98 -7.38
N GLY A 55 -0.56 -7.92 -7.98
CA GLY A 55 -0.34 -6.64 -7.29
C GLY A 55 -1.63 -6.07 -6.71
N TRP A 56 -2.74 -6.15 -7.44
CA TRP A 56 -4.01 -5.61 -6.96
C TRP A 56 -4.85 -6.60 -6.15
N LEU A 57 -5.08 -7.81 -6.67
CA LEU A 57 -6.05 -8.76 -6.09
C LEU A 57 -5.53 -9.52 -4.88
N VAL A 58 -4.21 -9.67 -4.74
CA VAL A 58 -3.61 -10.36 -3.58
C VAL A 58 -2.89 -9.34 -2.72
N SER A 59 -2.01 -8.55 -3.34
CA SER A 59 -1.10 -7.72 -2.58
C SER A 59 -1.76 -6.47 -1.99
N MET A 60 -2.47 -5.68 -2.79
CA MET A 60 -3.22 -4.52 -2.27
C MET A 60 -4.38 -4.93 -1.39
N THR A 61 -5.18 -5.93 -1.76
CA THR A 61 -6.32 -6.38 -0.94
C THR A 61 -5.90 -6.85 0.44
N SER A 62 -4.83 -7.66 0.58
CA SER A 62 -4.32 -8.11 1.88
C SER A 62 -3.83 -6.93 2.74
N ARG A 63 -3.00 -6.05 2.18
CA ARG A 63 -2.53 -4.83 2.86
C ARG A 63 -3.67 -3.94 3.33
N GLN A 64 -4.65 -3.72 2.47
CA GLN A 64 -5.78 -2.85 2.78
C GLN A 64 -6.71 -3.52 3.80
N ALA A 65 -6.97 -4.83 3.69
CA ALA A 65 -7.73 -5.56 4.70
C ALA A 65 -7.10 -5.42 6.10
N GLY A 66 -5.77 -5.52 6.18
CA GLY A 66 -5.01 -5.28 7.40
C GLY A 66 -5.30 -3.90 8.01
N HIS A 67 -5.10 -2.84 7.23
CA HIS A 67 -5.35 -1.47 7.70
C HIS A 67 -6.83 -1.15 8.00
N PHE A 68 -7.77 -1.68 7.21
CA PHE A 68 -9.18 -1.28 7.32
C PHE A 68 -9.93 -2.02 8.43
N PHE A 69 -9.60 -3.30 8.66
CA PHE A 69 -10.37 -4.17 9.54
C PHE A 69 -9.63 -4.53 10.85
N PHE A 70 -8.30 -4.53 10.85
CA PHE A 70 -7.54 -5.08 11.97
C PHE A 70 -6.73 -4.05 12.76
N GLU A 71 -6.75 -2.78 12.34
CA GLU A 71 -6.10 -1.69 13.09
C GLU A 71 -7.12 -0.82 13.84
N PRO A 72 -6.84 -0.46 15.11
CA PRO A 72 -7.74 0.34 15.92
C PRO A 72 -7.85 1.77 15.39
N LYS A 73 -9.08 2.25 15.25
CA LYS A 73 -9.42 3.64 14.85
C LYS A 73 -9.78 4.53 16.05
N GLY A 74 -9.58 4.02 17.26
CA GLY A 74 -9.79 4.75 18.50
C GLY A 74 -8.55 5.51 18.96
N TYR A 75 -8.53 5.89 20.23
CA TYR A 75 -7.36 6.51 20.85
C TYR A 75 -6.20 5.51 20.95
N ASP A 76 -5.02 5.92 20.49
CA ASP A 76 -3.81 5.14 20.53
C ASP A 76 -3.09 5.37 21.86
N HIS A 77 -3.31 4.48 22.83
CA HIS A 77 -2.70 4.60 24.16
C HIS A 77 -1.19 4.42 24.16
N VAL A 78 -0.63 3.71 23.18
CA VAL A 78 0.82 3.48 23.07
C VAL A 78 1.52 4.76 22.62
N ASN A 79 0.95 5.44 21.63
CA ASN A 79 1.53 6.67 21.08
C ASN A 79 0.92 7.96 21.65
N GLN A 80 -0.07 7.85 22.53
CA GLN A 80 -0.85 8.97 23.08
C GLN A 80 -1.39 9.91 22.00
N ALA A 81 -2.01 9.33 20.96
CA ALA A 81 -2.46 10.05 19.78
C ALA A 81 -3.91 9.72 19.41
N THR A 82 -4.68 10.73 19.03
CA THR A 82 -6.02 10.52 18.44
C THR A 82 -5.89 9.98 17.02
N HIS A 83 -6.91 9.27 16.54
CA HIS A 83 -6.94 8.79 15.15
C HIS A 83 -6.86 9.95 14.14
N GLU A 84 -7.58 11.05 14.40
CA GLU A 84 -7.56 12.28 13.61
C GLU A 84 -6.14 12.86 13.50
N HIS A 85 -5.42 12.96 14.62
CA HIS A 85 -4.05 13.45 14.61
C HIS A 85 -3.14 12.55 13.76
N LYS A 86 -3.25 11.23 13.90
CA LYS A 86 -2.47 10.27 13.11
C LYS A 86 -2.74 10.47 11.60
N GLU A 87 -3.99 10.65 11.23
CA GLU A 87 -4.43 10.84 9.83
C GLU A 87 -3.97 12.17 9.24
N ASP A 88 -3.92 13.24 10.04
CA ASP A 88 -3.48 14.59 9.62
C ASP A 88 -1.97 14.67 9.36
N ILE A 89 -1.17 14.00 10.20
CA ILE A 89 0.29 13.95 10.01
C ILE A 89 0.71 12.98 8.91
N LYS A 90 -0.21 12.13 8.41
CA LYS A 90 0.09 11.13 7.38
C LYS A 90 0.38 11.78 6.03
N VAL A 91 1.67 11.91 5.73
CA VAL A 91 2.20 12.48 4.48
C VAL A 91 1.61 11.77 3.26
N GLY A 92 1.59 10.45 3.26
CA GLY A 92 1.10 9.65 2.14
C GLY A 92 -0.42 9.55 2.02
N TYR A 93 -0.90 8.32 1.93
CA TYR A 93 -2.33 8.02 1.89
C TYR A 93 -2.88 7.89 3.31
N ASN A 94 -3.67 8.88 3.72
CA ASN A 94 -4.61 8.74 4.82
C ASN A 94 -5.78 7.83 4.39
N LEU A 95 -6.62 7.42 5.32
CA LEU A 95 -7.72 6.49 5.12
C LEU A 95 -8.67 6.95 4.02
N GLN A 96 -9.02 8.24 3.99
CA GLN A 96 -9.87 8.80 2.93
C GLN A 96 -9.23 8.65 1.55
N ARG A 97 -7.96 9.03 1.40
CA ARG A 97 -7.22 8.86 0.14
C ARG A 97 -7.12 7.38 -0.26
N LYS A 98 -6.96 6.47 0.71
CA LYS A 98 -6.97 5.02 0.46
C LYS A 98 -8.32 4.57 -0.10
N VAL A 99 -9.43 5.02 0.49
CA VAL A 99 -10.78 4.71 0.00
C VAL A 99 -10.95 5.19 -1.44
N VAL A 100 -10.53 6.42 -1.75
CA VAL A 100 -10.60 6.96 -3.12
C VAL A 100 -9.81 6.09 -4.10
N LEU A 101 -8.57 5.71 -3.77
CA LEU A 101 -7.77 4.84 -4.65
C LEU A 101 -8.42 3.47 -4.86
N MET A 102 -8.94 2.85 -3.79
CA MET A 102 -9.62 1.56 -3.88
C MET A 102 -10.91 1.66 -4.69
N ALA A 103 -11.66 2.76 -4.58
CA ALA A 103 -12.83 3.01 -5.41
C ALA A 103 -12.46 3.16 -6.89
N ILE A 104 -11.41 3.94 -7.20
CA ILE A 104 -10.92 4.08 -8.58
C ILE A 104 -10.52 2.70 -9.14
N TRP A 105 -9.74 1.94 -8.39
CA TRP A 105 -9.34 0.58 -8.78
C TRP A 105 -10.54 -0.35 -9.03
N ALA A 106 -11.52 -0.35 -8.12
CA ALA A 106 -12.68 -1.24 -8.23
C ALA A 106 -13.63 -0.85 -9.37
N LEU A 107 -13.77 0.45 -9.65
CA LEU A 107 -14.69 0.97 -10.67
C LEU A 107 -14.05 1.10 -12.05
N SER A 108 -12.73 1.21 -12.16
CA SER A 108 -12.06 1.37 -13.46
C SER A 108 -12.37 0.27 -14.49
N PRO A 109 -12.59 -1.01 -14.14
CA PRO A 109 -13.00 -2.03 -15.10
C PRO A 109 -14.37 -1.77 -15.73
N MET A 110 -15.27 -1.06 -15.04
CA MET A 110 -16.63 -0.82 -15.54
C MET A 110 -16.65 0.01 -16.82
N VAL A 111 -15.62 0.83 -17.06
CA VAL A 111 -15.51 1.60 -18.30
C VAL A 111 -15.46 0.66 -19.52
N LEU A 112 -14.81 -0.50 -19.40
CA LEU A 112 -14.74 -1.51 -20.48
C LEU A 112 -16.06 -2.25 -20.72
N TYR A 113 -17.02 -2.14 -19.81
CA TYR A 113 -18.37 -2.67 -19.99
C TYR A 113 -19.22 -1.72 -20.83
N PHE A 114 -19.08 -0.41 -20.62
CA PHE A 114 -19.81 0.61 -21.37
C PHE A 114 -19.16 0.94 -22.72
N ASP A 115 -17.83 0.94 -22.77
CA ASP A 115 -17.04 1.11 -23.99
C ASP A 115 -15.90 0.06 -24.01
N PRO A 116 -16.08 -1.07 -24.72
CA PRO A 116 -15.09 -2.14 -24.77
C PRO A 116 -13.81 -1.72 -25.53
N THR A 117 -13.78 -0.54 -26.14
CA THR A 117 -12.59 0.02 -26.77
C THR A 117 -11.80 0.96 -25.86
N LEU A 118 -12.34 1.33 -24.70
CA LEU A 118 -11.77 2.37 -23.83
C LEU A 118 -11.41 3.63 -24.63
N PHE A 119 -12.41 4.28 -25.24
CA PHE A 119 -12.24 5.47 -26.09
C PHE A 119 -11.31 5.23 -27.29
N GLY A 120 -11.36 4.03 -27.88
CA GLY A 120 -10.54 3.64 -29.04
C GLY A 120 -9.12 3.17 -28.72
N LEU A 121 -8.72 3.09 -27.44
CA LEU A 121 -7.40 2.61 -27.02
C LEU A 121 -7.20 1.09 -27.22
N PHE A 122 -8.27 0.32 -27.16
CA PHE A 122 -8.27 -1.14 -27.29
C PHE A 122 -9.16 -1.62 -28.43
N LYS A 123 -8.84 -2.81 -28.93
CA LYS A 123 -9.82 -3.58 -29.71
C LYS A 123 -10.89 -4.13 -28.76
N PRO A 124 -12.18 -4.15 -29.16
CA PRO A 124 -13.23 -4.76 -28.34
C PRO A 124 -12.83 -6.18 -27.92
N TRP A 125 -12.99 -6.49 -26.63
CA TRP A 125 -12.73 -7.83 -26.12
C TRP A 125 -13.80 -8.80 -26.65
N VAL A 126 -13.37 -10.02 -26.98
CA VAL A 126 -14.28 -11.08 -27.48
C VAL A 126 -14.38 -12.21 -26.45
N THR A 127 -13.29 -12.46 -25.72
CA THR A 127 -13.23 -13.47 -24.66
C THR A 127 -13.06 -12.84 -23.28
N MET A 128 -13.38 -13.58 -22.23
CA MET A 128 -13.09 -13.18 -20.85
C MET A 128 -11.59 -13.02 -20.59
N GLY A 129 -10.75 -13.76 -21.33
CA GLY A 129 -9.31 -13.58 -21.30
C GLY A 129 -8.89 -12.21 -21.82
N ASP A 130 -9.46 -11.76 -22.93
CA ASP A 130 -9.20 -10.42 -23.49
C ASP A 130 -9.62 -9.32 -22.53
N PHE A 131 -10.83 -9.46 -21.96
CA PHE A 131 -11.34 -8.53 -20.94
C PHE A 131 -10.38 -8.44 -19.75
N THR A 132 -9.97 -9.58 -19.20
CA THR A 132 -9.04 -9.63 -18.04
C THR A 132 -7.71 -8.96 -18.36
N ARG A 133 -7.15 -9.17 -19.56
CA ARG A 133 -5.91 -8.51 -19.98
C ARG A 133 -6.07 -6.99 -20.11
N GLN A 134 -7.21 -6.52 -20.61
CA GLN A 134 -7.48 -5.08 -20.70
C GLN A 134 -7.67 -4.45 -19.32
N VAL A 135 -8.40 -5.12 -18.43
CA VAL A 135 -8.54 -4.71 -17.02
C VAL A 135 -7.17 -4.63 -16.34
N ALA A 136 -6.32 -5.64 -16.52
CA ALA A 136 -4.97 -5.63 -15.98
C ALA A 136 -4.13 -4.44 -16.48
N LYS A 137 -4.23 -4.07 -17.76
CA LYS A 137 -3.57 -2.87 -18.31
C LYS A 137 -4.08 -1.59 -17.66
N ILE A 138 -5.40 -1.46 -17.48
CA ILE A 138 -6.00 -0.32 -16.77
C ILE A 138 -5.46 -0.26 -15.34
N TRP A 139 -5.42 -1.39 -14.64
CA TRP A 139 -4.92 -1.47 -13.27
C TRP A 139 -3.42 -1.17 -13.15
N LEU A 140 -2.59 -1.52 -14.13
CA LEU A 140 -1.20 -1.04 -14.19
C LEU A 140 -1.16 0.49 -14.29
N ALA A 141 -1.97 1.07 -15.17
CA ALA A 141 -2.05 2.52 -15.33
C ALA A 141 -2.54 3.21 -14.06
N VAL A 142 -3.54 2.65 -13.36
CA VAL A 142 -4.01 3.15 -12.06
C VAL A 142 -2.91 3.07 -11.00
N GLY A 143 -2.16 1.98 -10.94
CA GLY A 143 -1.07 1.80 -9.97
C GLY A 143 0.07 2.79 -10.19
N VAL A 144 0.59 2.87 -11.41
CA VAL A 144 1.66 3.81 -11.78
C VAL A 144 1.17 5.26 -11.66
N GLY A 145 -0.01 5.56 -12.19
CA GLY A 145 -0.63 6.88 -12.13
C GLY A 145 -0.88 7.35 -10.70
N GLY A 146 -1.42 6.49 -9.82
CA GLY A 146 -1.66 6.81 -8.42
C GLY A 146 -0.38 7.08 -7.62
N LEU A 147 0.72 6.38 -7.94
CA LEU A 147 2.05 6.65 -7.37
C LEU A 147 2.57 8.00 -7.86
N LEU A 148 2.68 8.21 -9.18
CA LEU A 148 3.24 9.43 -9.77
C LEU A 148 2.43 10.67 -9.40
N PHE A 149 1.10 10.59 -9.50
CA PHE A 149 0.20 11.67 -9.10
C PHE A 149 0.43 12.07 -7.65
N ARG A 150 0.50 11.09 -6.73
CA ARG A 150 0.68 11.42 -5.31
C ARG A 150 2.07 11.99 -5.04
N THR A 151 3.11 11.48 -5.69
CA THR A 151 4.47 12.02 -5.61
C THR A 151 4.51 13.48 -6.05
N ILE A 152 3.97 13.79 -7.23
CA ILE A 152 3.95 15.16 -7.78
C ILE A 152 3.10 16.07 -6.90
N HIS A 153 1.94 15.60 -6.45
CA HIS A 153 1.10 16.34 -5.52
C HIS A 153 1.87 16.72 -4.24
N LEU A 154 2.65 15.79 -3.68
CA LEU A 154 3.48 16.07 -2.50
C LEU A 154 4.55 17.14 -2.73
N PHE A 155 5.05 17.29 -3.96
CA PHE A 155 5.98 18.38 -4.28
C PHE A 155 5.37 19.76 -4.03
N PHE A 156 4.06 19.92 -4.22
CA PHE A 156 3.36 21.20 -4.06
C PHE A 156 2.83 21.44 -2.65
N ILE A 157 2.39 20.39 -1.95
CA ILE A 157 1.79 20.53 -0.60
C ILE A 157 2.78 20.33 0.54
N ARG A 158 4.00 19.84 0.24
CA ARG A 158 5.12 19.69 1.18
C ARG A 158 6.36 20.28 0.51
N ASP A 159 7.13 19.45 -0.17
CA ASP A 159 8.32 19.80 -0.94
C ASP A 159 8.77 18.60 -1.80
N VAL A 160 9.77 18.84 -2.67
CA VAL A 160 10.29 17.83 -3.59
C VAL A 160 10.95 16.66 -2.87
N GLU A 161 11.70 16.92 -1.78
CA GLU A 161 12.39 15.87 -1.03
C GLU A 161 11.38 14.92 -0.40
N THR A 162 10.37 15.44 0.31
CA THR A 162 9.32 14.62 0.92
C THR A 162 8.55 13.77 -0.10
N GLY A 163 8.23 14.33 -1.28
CA GLY A 163 7.57 13.55 -2.33
C GLY A 163 8.43 12.38 -2.83
N LEU A 164 9.73 12.61 -3.03
CA LEU A 164 10.66 11.57 -3.45
C LEU A 164 10.89 10.53 -2.34
N VAL A 165 11.01 10.95 -1.08
CA VAL A 165 11.10 10.05 0.07
C VAL A 165 9.87 9.15 0.13
N TRP A 166 8.67 9.72 -0.04
CA TRP A 166 7.43 8.97 -0.04
C TRP A 166 7.38 7.95 -1.21
N MET A 167 7.76 8.35 -2.41
CA MET A 167 7.83 7.42 -3.56
C MET A 167 8.80 6.28 -3.29
N THR A 168 10.01 6.59 -2.80
CA THR A 168 11.02 5.59 -2.44
C THR A 168 10.51 4.66 -1.35
N LYS A 169 9.82 5.19 -0.34
CA LYS A 169 9.13 4.39 0.68
C LYS A 169 8.21 3.38 0.00
N ILE A 170 7.22 3.83 -0.77
CA ILE A 170 6.21 2.93 -1.38
C ILE A 170 6.84 1.84 -2.25
N VAL A 171 7.81 2.18 -3.11
CA VAL A 171 8.47 1.23 -4.02
C VAL A 171 9.31 0.20 -3.25
N THR A 172 9.87 0.58 -2.10
CA THR A 172 10.76 -0.30 -1.33
C THR A 172 10.11 -0.89 -0.07
N ASP A 173 8.88 -0.51 0.24
CA ASP A 173 8.11 -1.02 1.37
C ASP A 173 7.90 -2.54 1.33
N PRO A 174 7.64 -3.20 0.18
CA PRO A 174 7.57 -4.66 0.16
C PRO A 174 8.81 -5.35 0.74
N PHE A 175 10.02 -4.84 0.46
CA PHE A 175 11.25 -5.38 1.04
C PHE A 175 11.34 -5.11 2.55
N HIS A 176 10.93 -3.91 2.97
CA HIS A 176 10.95 -3.51 4.38
C HIS A 176 9.92 -4.30 5.21
N ASP A 177 8.68 -4.40 4.73
CA ASP A 177 7.59 -5.15 5.33
C ASP A 177 7.94 -6.64 5.44
N LEU A 178 8.57 -7.22 4.40
CA LEU A 178 9.03 -8.60 4.45
C LEU A 178 10.02 -8.81 5.60
N LYS A 179 11.04 -7.93 5.70
CA LYS A 179 12.03 -8.00 6.77
C LYS A 179 11.38 -7.82 8.15
N LEU A 180 10.46 -6.87 8.29
CA LEU A 180 9.85 -6.52 9.57
C LEU A 180 8.84 -7.56 10.05
N TYR A 181 8.02 -8.08 9.13
CA TYR A 181 6.83 -8.88 9.49
C TYR A 181 6.96 -10.38 9.20
N HIS A 182 8.10 -10.90 8.75
CA HIS A 182 8.27 -12.34 8.48
C HIS A 182 7.96 -13.28 9.66
N LYS A 183 8.05 -12.80 10.91
CA LYS A 183 7.70 -13.58 12.10
C LYS A 183 6.26 -13.39 12.56
N ALA A 184 5.55 -12.37 12.06
CA ALA A 184 4.20 -12.05 12.50
C ALA A 184 3.22 -13.23 12.34
N PRO A 185 3.24 -14.02 11.23
CA PRO A 185 2.37 -15.19 11.12
C PRO A 185 2.63 -16.25 12.21
N LEU A 186 3.90 -16.46 12.58
CA LEU A 186 4.27 -17.41 13.62
C LEU A 186 3.80 -16.95 15.01
N PHE A 187 3.91 -15.65 15.31
CA PHE A 187 3.40 -15.07 16.55
C PHE A 187 1.87 -15.12 16.61
N LEU A 188 1.20 -14.84 15.49
CA LEU A 188 -0.25 -14.94 15.38
C LEU A 188 -0.74 -16.37 15.63
N MET A 189 -0.05 -17.39 15.10
CA MET A 189 -0.36 -18.80 15.36
C MET A 189 -0.19 -19.19 16.85
N LYS A 190 0.61 -18.45 17.61
CA LYS A 190 0.77 -18.62 19.07
C LYS A 190 -0.29 -17.88 19.89
N GLY A 191 -1.22 -17.19 19.23
CA GLY A 191 -2.29 -16.42 19.88
C GLY A 191 -1.93 -14.97 20.18
N GLU A 192 -0.78 -14.46 19.73
CA GLU A 192 -0.46 -13.03 19.86
C GLU A 192 -1.28 -12.23 18.85
N LEU A 193 -2.34 -11.56 19.30
CA LEU A 193 -3.17 -10.72 18.42
C LEU A 193 -2.60 -9.30 18.25
N ILE A 194 -1.95 -8.76 19.28
CA ILE A 194 -1.32 -7.43 19.31
C ILE A 194 0.16 -7.61 19.57
N ASP A 195 1.00 -6.83 18.88
CA ASP A 195 2.45 -6.86 19.07
C ASP A 195 2.86 -6.29 20.45
N PRO A 196 3.35 -7.10 21.39
CA PRO A 196 3.77 -6.60 22.70
C PRO A 196 5.05 -5.77 22.64
N GLY A 197 5.78 -5.82 21.52
CA GLY A 197 6.95 -5.00 21.27
C GLY A 197 6.60 -3.52 21.11
N LEU A 198 5.37 -3.17 20.70
CA LEU A 198 5.04 -1.81 20.27
C LEU A 198 5.34 -0.74 21.33
N GLU A 199 5.05 -1.02 22.60
CA GLU A 199 5.36 -0.08 23.69
C GLU A 199 6.86 0.10 23.94
N LYS A 200 7.64 -0.99 23.88
CA LYS A 200 9.10 -0.93 24.04
C LYS A 200 9.73 -0.16 22.89
N HIS A 201 9.18 -0.35 21.71
CA HIS A 201 9.57 0.26 20.46
C HIS A 201 9.35 1.78 20.50
N VAL A 202 8.21 2.25 21.01
CA VAL A 202 7.89 3.69 21.12
C VAL A 202 8.68 4.38 22.24
N LYS A 203 8.93 3.74 23.38
CA LYS A 203 9.67 4.35 24.51
C LYS A 203 11.18 4.55 24.26
N HIS A 204 11.74 3.91 23.24
CA HIS A 204 13.18 3.94 22.92
C HIS A 204 13.50 4.57 21.54
N ALA A 205 12.50 5.14 20.86
CA ALA A 205 12.64 5.85 19.59
C ALA A 205 12.68 7.37 19.79
#